data_AF-A0A1V9YWN1-F1
#
_entry.id   AF-A0A1V9YWN1-F1
#
_cell.length_a   1.000
_cell.length_b   1.000
_cell.length_c   1.000
_cell.angle_alpha   90.00
_cell.angle_beta   90.00
_cell.angle_gamma   90.00
#
_symmetry.space_group_name_H-M   'P 1'
#
loop_
_entity.id
_entity.type
_entity.pdbx_description
1 polymer ?
#
loop_
_entity_poly.entity_id
_entity_poly.type
_entity_poly.pdbx_seq_one_letter_code
_entity_poly.pdbx_strand_id
1 'polypeptide(L)'
;MIAMRESKRRIWTRARASLVALQGAFVKTPAPPPAPTAVATVPKKAARLQDALWKPALEFPSSPLDREKRSLSHSLQVFERITVRTLASVLKPMPLLVLGSCCSLVLGIGGVEAAYLLKPTYLAGAGDPDNYAIAFIAEYAYENFASSCIWDTRPASLVARALDLHPDEILYVFTDSPEDAQRMLTILGLRTQRALVAGFMLIAQGISIMSSCLRVSQDYADNVLSGKEPPLYGVQERILRLTGSASDATEVSMARYGAHIFPIFKDPTQLRYLVQLWSRDGRVPCAWHVPSGEYGFRHSWAGLRIDRRYMLRTATGKLLLTMEADLTRADEAFHLMPSATPDLSIEEASQGFRLIERAAAARIERPFRSLRVILGDSAQVENQVPLRSRLDAKQECDVFIDAKAIVMLAVLKWAQKYSPMQTPIVIDSTPEHYNYIRHLLQAKGHRTITQQEAAAAGGTEAWPHLVYLGSTAATINALQTLVQTNLADPTKCCTLLSNVYGLDHLKEIALYEDTRIGSICAAELHDDYFRQVRIWSRMGHSAKTIQAELDARFADVLQIKNTTTT
;
A
#
# COMPACT_ATOMS: atom_id res chain seq x y z
N MET A 1 -37.71 17.72 -39.64
CA MET A 1 -37.88 19.01 -38.90
C MET A 1 -39.26 19.15 -38.22
N ILE A 2 -39.89 18.05 -37.80
CA ILE A 2 -41.21 18.03 -37.09
C ILE A 2 -41.06 17.47 -35.66
N ALA A 3 -40.13 16.55 -35.41
CA ALA A 3 -39.83 16.00 -34.09
C ALA A 3 -39.27 17.03 -33.07
N MET A 4 -38.73 18.16 -33.54
CA MET A 4 -38.15 19.19 -32.66
C MET A 4 -39.18 20.20 -32.13
N ARG A 5 -40.41 20.23 -32.70
CA ARG A 5 -41.51 21.08 -32.23
C ARG A 5 -42.34 20.43 -31.11
N GLU A 6 -42.38 19.11 -31.00
CA GLU A 6 -43.13 18.42 -29.93
C GLU A 6 -42.41 18.40 -28.58
N SER A 7 -41.06 18.44 -28.58
CA SER A 7 -40.27 18.50 -27.34
C SER A 7 -40.45 19.83 -26.58
N LYS A 8 -40.58 20.95 -27.31
CA LYS A 8 -40.77 22.28 -26.69
C LYS A 8 -42.16 22.49 -26.07
N ARG A 9 -43.21 21.78 -26.54
CA ARG A 9 -44.56 21.86 -25.96
C ARG A 9 -44.70 21.11 -24.62
N ARG A 10 -43.90 20.06 -24.39
CA ARG A 10 -43.91 19.26 -23.14
C ARG A 10 -43.18 19.95 -21.98
N ILE A 11 -42.23 20.84 -22.27
CA ILE A 11 -41.48 21.59 -21.24
C ILE A 11 -42.33 22.74 -20.69
N TRP A 12 -43.17 23.37 -21.52
CA TRP A 12 -44.03 24.48 -21.11
C TRP A 12 -45.25 24.06 -20.26
N THR A 13 -45.75 22.83 -20.42
CA THR A 13 -46.89 22.31 -19.65
C THR A 13 -46.50 21.86 -18.23
N ARG A 14 -45.26 21.42 -18.01
CA ARG A 14 -44.76 21.09 -16.66
C ARG A 14 -44.42 22.31 -15.81
N ALA A 15 -43.99 23.41 -16.42
CA ALA A 15 -43.69 24.65 -15.69
C ALA A 15 -44.95 25.31 -15.08
N ARG A 16 -46.13 25.10 -15.69
CA ARG A 16 -47.39 25.69 -15.21
C ARG A 16 -48.00 24.91 -14.03
N ALA A 17 -47.75 23.61 -13.93
CA ALA A 17 -48.22 22.78 -12.81
C ALA A 17 -47.48 23.08 -11.49
N SER A 18 -46.20 23.43 -11.56
CA SER A 18 -45.38 23.76 -10.38
C SER A 18 -45.68 25.15 -9.82
N LEU A 19 -46.19 26.07 -10.63
CA LEU A 19 -46.47 27.46 -10.23
C LEU A 19 -47.83 27.61 -9.53
N VAL A 20 -48.80 26.73 -9.83
CA VAL A 20 -50.10 26.68 -9.13
C VAL A 20 -49.98 26.00 -7.75
N ALA A 21 -49.03 25.08 -7.57
CA ALA A 21 -48.75 24.45 -6.28
C ALA A 21 -48.06 25.37 -5.25
N LEU A 22 -47.46 26.48 -5.70
CA LEU A 22 -46.72 27.43 -4.86
C LEU A 22 -47.56 28.64 -4.38
N GLN A 23 -48.81 28.78 -4.85
CA GLN A 23 -49.71 29.88 -4.42
C GLN A 23 -50.73 29.48 -3.34
N GLY A 24 -50.77 28.20 -2.91
CA GLY A 24 -51.70 27.72 -1.88
C GLY A 24 -51.13 27.65 -0.44
N ALA A 25 -49.89 28.06 -0.20
CA ALA A 25 -49.18 27.84 1.06
C ALA A 25 -48.97 29.10 1.91
N PHE A 26 -49.80 30.13 1.76
CA PHE A 26 -49.80 31.29 2.65
C PHE A 26 -51.17 31.44 3.32
N VAL A 27 -51.11 31.57 4.65
CA VAL A 27 -52.16 31.94 5.63
C VAL A 27 -52.53 30.79 6.60
N LYS A 28 -51.79 30.73 7.72
CA LYS A 28 -52.34 30.59 9.08
C LYS A 28 -51.25 30.92 10.10
N THR A 29 -51.41 32.05 10.77
CA THR A 29 -50.63 32.50 11.93
C THR A 29 -50.91 31.59 13.13
N PRO A 30 -49.90 31.00 13.80
CA PRO A 30 -50.07 30.41 15.12
C PRO A 30 -49.90 31.46 16.23
N ALA A 31 -50.70 31.32 17.29
CA ALA A 31 -50.69 32.14 18.49
C ALA A 31 -49.37 32.04 19.29
N PRO A 32 -49.01 33.04 20.12
CA PRO A 32 -47.75 33.03 20.86
C PRO A 32 -47.74 31.97 21.98
N PRO A 33 -46.57 31.34 22.25
CA PRO A 33 -46.44 30.36 23.32
C PRO A 33 -46.42 31.01 24.72
N PRO A 34 -46.88 30.31 25.77
CA PRO A 34 -46.74 30.78 27.14
C PRO A 34 -45.28 30.72 27.61
N ALA A 35 -44.93 31.64 28.52
CA ALA A 35 -43.59 31.82 29.06
C ALA A 35 -43.04 30.53 29.71
N PRO A 36 -41.73 30.25 29.57
CA PRO A 36 -41.12 29.04 30.10
C PRO A 36 -41.01 29.11 31.63
N THR A 37 -41.73 28.21 32.30
CA THR A 37 -41.50 27.88 33.71
C THR A 37 -40.17 27.11 33.79
N ALA A 38 -39.24 27.62 34.59
CA ALA A 38 -37.94 27.01 34.80
C ALA A 38 -38.09 25.64 35.49
N VAL A 39 -38.02 24.57 34.72
CA VAL A 39 -37.79 23.22 35.24
C VAL A 39 -36.29 22.96 35.19
N ALA A 40 -35.69 22.85 36.37
CA ALA A 40 -34.30 22.47 36.54
C ALA A 40 -34.03 21.14 35.82
N THR A 41 -33.26 21.19 34.73
CA THR A 41 -32.82 20.01 34.01
C THR A 41 -31.63 19.41 34.74
N VAL A 42 -31.87 18.29 35.43
CA VAL A 42 -30.80 17.38 35.84
C VAL A 42 -30.01 16.99 34.59
N PRO A 43 -28.66 17.12 34.57
CA PRO A 43 -27.88 16.84 33.38
C PRO A 43 -28.00 15.34 33.04
N LYS A 44 -28.67 15.03 31.93
CA LYS A 44 -28.64 13.68 31.34
C LYS A 44 -27.19 13.34 31.01
N LYS A 45 -26.62 12.32 31.67
CA LYS A 45 -25.36 11.68 31.24
C LYS A 45 -25.48 11.40 29.73
N ALA A 46 -24.63 12.02 28.92
CA ALA A 46 -24.58 11.76 27.48
C ALA A 46 -24.42 10.24 27.27
N ALA A 47 -25.26 9.66 26.42
CA ALA A 47 -25.19 8.24 26.11
C ALA A 47 -23.80 7.93 25.52
N ARG A 48 -23.07 7.01 26.15
CA ARG A 48 -21.75 6.53 25.68
C ARG A 48 -21.85 6.03 24.24
N LEU A 49 -20.83 6.27 23.42
CA LEU A 49 -20.76 5.59 22.12
C LEU A 49 -20.55 4.10 22.36
N GLN A 50 -21.38 3.28 21.73
CA GLN A 50 -21.27 1.83 21.84
C GLN A 50 -19.98 1.35 21.17
N ASP A 51 -19.40 0.28 21.74
CA ASP A 51 -18.33 -0.47 21.09
C ASP A 51 -18.83 -0.96 19.74
N ALA A 52 -18.04 -0.75 18.69
CA ALA A 52 -18.43 -1.19 17.37
C ALA A 52 -18.33 -2.71 17.31
N LEU A 53 -19.49 -3.37 17.30
CA LEU A 53 -19.63 -4.82 17.14
C LEU A 53 -19.31 -5.32 15.73
N TRP A 54 -18.79 -4.46 14.85
CA TRP A 54 -18.46 -4.87 13.49
C TRP A 54 -17.29 -5.85 13.56
N LYS A 55 -17.42 -7.04 12.97
CA LYS A 55 -16.27 -7.90 12.73
C LYS A 55 -15.34 -7.21 11.71
N PRO A 56 -14.02 -7.43 11.75
CA PRO A 56 -13.10 -6.87 10.75
C PRO A 56 -13.54 -7.07 9.30
N ALA A 57 -14.12 -8.24 8.99
CA ALA A 57 -14.66 -8.57 7.67
C ALA A 57 -15.86 -7.69 7.22
N LEU A 58 -16.56 -7.04 8.15
CA LEU A 58 -17.68 -6.15 7.86
C LEU A 58 -17.23 -4.71 7.56
N GLU A 59 -16.03 -4.32 7.97
CA GLU A 59 -15.48 -2.99 7.66
C GLU A 59 -15.17 -2.88 6.15
N PHE A 60 -14.62 -3.95 5.58
CA PHE A 60 -14.31 -4.06 4.14
C PHE A 60 -14.86 -5.38 3.58
N PRO A 61 -16.14 -5.41 3.14
CA PRO A 61 -16.84 -6.66 2.77
C PRO A 61 -16.27 -7.39 1.54
N SER A 62 -15.27 -6.83 0.84
CA SER A 62 -14.66 -7.40 -0.37
C SER A 62 -13.36 -8.19 -0.10
N SER A 63 -13.19 -8.79 1.08
CA SER A 63 -11.89 -9.29 1.53
C SER A 63 -11.48 -10.71 1.02
N PRO A 64 -12.35 -11.75 0.99
CA PRO A 64 -11.90 -13.11 0.61
C PRO A 64 -12.14 -13.50 -0.86
N LEU A 65 -13.36 -13.36 -1.39
CA LEU A 65 -13.75 -13.81 -2.75
C LEU A 65 -13.14 -12.97 -3.90
N ASP A 66 -12.59 -11.81 -3.56
CA ASP A 66 -11.94 -10.89 -4.50
C ASP A 66 -10.42 -11.13 -4.62
N ARG A 67 -9.80 -11.94 -3.73
CA ARG A 67 -8.34 -12.16 -3.73
C ARG A 67 -7.85 -12.85 -5.01
N GLU A 68 -8.64 -13.78 -5.54
CA GLU A 68 -8.36 -14.50 -6.79
C GLU A 68 -8.68 -13.66 -8.04
N LYS A 69 -9.85 -13.02 -8.09
CA LYS A 69 -10.21 -12.12 -9.22
C LYS A 69 -9.27 -10.93 -9.35
N ARG A 70 -8.82 -10.37 -8.21
CA ARG A 70 -7.77 -9.32 -8.20
C ARG A 70 -6.42 -9.85 -8.67
N SER A 71 -6.14 -11.14 -8.53
CA SER A 71 -4.86 -11.72 -8.95
C SER A 71 -4.63 -11.55 -10.46
N LEU A 72 -5.63 -11.84 -11.29
CA LEU A 72 -5.51 -11.71 -12.74
C LEU A 72 -5.40 -10.25 -13.19
N SER A 73 -6.23 -9.36 -12.64
CA SER A 73 -6.17 -7.93 -12.97
C SER A 73 -4.90 -7.26 -12.45
N HIS A 74 -4.36 -7.71 -11.32
CA HIS A 74 -3.06 -7.27 -10.81
C HIS A 74 -1.93 -7.75 -11.73
N SER A 75 -1.92 -9.02 -12.12
CA SER A 75 -0.93 -9.57 -13.05
C SER A 75 -0.91 -8.81 -14.38
N LEU A 76 -2.07 -8.46 -14.94
CA LEU A 76 -2.15 -7.63 -16.15
C LEU A 76 -1.57 -6.23 -15.94
N GLN A 77 -1.87 -5.56 -14.83
CA GLN A 77 -1.29 -4.25 -14.52
C GLN A 77 0.22 -4.29 -14.30
N VAL A 78 0.72 -5.34 -13.65
CA VAL A 78 2.17 -5.55 -13.46
C VAL A 78 2.83 -5.79 -14.81
N PHE A 79 2.25 -6.66 -15.64
CA PHE A 79 2.73 -6.91 -16.99
C PHE A 79 2.75 -5.64 -17.85
N GLU A 80 1.70 -4.83 -17.79
CA GLU A 80 1.63 -3.53 -18.48
C GLU A 80 2.77 -2.61 -18.03
N ARG A 81 3.00 -2.47 -16.72
CA ARG A 81 4.09 -1.64 -16.18
C ARG A 81 5.47 -2.12 -16.62
N ILE A 82 5.72 -3.43 -16.55
CA ILE A 82 6.98 -4.03 -17.00
C ILE A 82 7.14 -3.79 -18.51
N THR A 83 6.12 -4.07 -19.32
CA THR A 83 6.14 -3.87 -20.78
C THR A 83 6.47 -2.42 -21.15
N VAL A 84 5.82 -1.44 -20.53
CA VAL A 84 6.08 -0.01 -20.78
C VAL A 84 7.51 0.37 -20.42
N ARG A 85 8.05 -0.12 -19.30
CA ARG A 85 9.44 0.14 -18.88
C ARG A 85 10.45 -0.58 -19.75
N THR A 86 10.17 -1.81 -20.19
CA THR A 86 11.00 -2.55 -21.13
C THR A 86 11.05 -1.82 -22.47
N LEU A 87 9.91 -1.36 -22.99
CA LEU A 87 9.85 -0.56 -24.20
C LEU A 87 10.67 0.73 -24.06
N ALA A 88 10.53 1.45 -22.95
CA ALA A 88 11.34 2.63 -22.67
C ALA A 88 12.85 2.33 -22.56
N SER A 89 13.22 1.15 -22.07
CA SER A 89 14.63 0.70 -22.03
C SER A 89 15.17 0.35 -23.40
N VAL A 90 14.36 -0.31 -24.25
CA VAL A 90 14.72 -0.69 -25.62
C VAL A 90 14.82 0.54 -26.53
N LEU A 91 13.97 1.54 -26.32
CA LEU A 91 13.99 2.80 -27.07
C LEU A 91 15.07 3.80 -26.62
N LYS A 92 16.04 3.37 -25.80
CA LYS A 92 17.21 4.18 -25.46
C LYS A 92 18.08 4.43 -26.71
N PRO A 93 18.82 5.55 -26.77
CA PRO A 93 19.56 5.94 -27.97
C PRO A 93 20.63 4.92 -28.39
N MET A 94 21.31 4.28 -27.43
CA MET A 94 22.38 3.33 -27.74
C MET A 94 21.86 2.04 -28.40
N PRO A 95 20.85 1.32 -27.85
CA PRO A 95 20.22 0.20 -28.55
C PRO A 95 19.67 0.57 -29.94
N LEU A 96 19.03 1.74 -30.07
CA LEU A 96 18.50 2.22 -31.35
C LEU A 96 19.60 2.48 -32.37
N LEU A 97 20.74 3.03 -31.96
CA LEU A 97 21.88 3.26 -32.84
C LEU A 97 22.47 1.94 -33.35
N VAL A 98 22.61 0.95 -32.47
CA VAL A 98 23.07 -0.40 -32.85
C VAL A 98 22.08 -1.07 -33.80
N LEU A 99 20.77 -0.96 -33.54
CA LEU A 99 19.76 -1.48 -34.45
C LEU A 99 19.83 -0.76 -35.81
N GLY A 100 19.89 0.57 -35.81
CA GLY A 100 19.97 1.39 -37.01
C GLY A 100 21.21 1.08 -37.85
N SER A 101 22.37 0.86 -37.22
CA SER A 101 23.60 0.51 -37.94
C SER A 101 23.51 -0.88 -38.59
N CYS A 102 22.94 -1.87 -37.90
CA CYS A 102 22.66 -3.18 -38.49
C CYS A 102 21.66 -3.09 -39.64
N CYS A 103 20.58 -2.31 -39.49
CA CYS A 103 19.59 -2.12 -40.54
C CYS A 103 20.22 -1.48 -41.79
N SER A 104 21.00 -0.42 -41.60
CA SER A 104 21.74 0.25 -42.69
C SER A 104 22.73 -0.68 -43.38
N LEU A 105 23.39 -1.57 -42.63
CA LEU A 105 24.30 -2.56 -43.20
C LEU A 105 23.56 -3.59 -44.06
N VAL A 106 22.43 -4.12 -43.59
CA VAL A 106 21.60 -5.07 -44.36
C VAL A 106 21.07 -4.43 -45.65
N LEU A 107 20.53 -3.20 -45.54
CA LEU A 107 20.06 -2.43 -46.68
C LEU A 107 21.20 -2.08 -47.65
N GLY A 108 22.37 -1.71 -47.13
CA GLY A 108 23.56 -1.42 -47.92
C GLY A 108 24.06 -2.63 -48.71
N ILE A 109 24.17 -3.80 -48.07
CA ILE A 109 24.55 -5.04 -48.76
C ILE A 109 23.49 -5.42 -49.81
N GLY A 110 22.20 -5.30 -49.47
CA GLY A 110 21.11 -5.53 -50.42
C GLY A 110 21.13 -4.58 -51.62
N GLY A 111 21.52 -3.33 -51.40
CA GLY A 111 21.67 -2.35 -52.47
C GLY A 111 22.85 -2.67 -53.39
N VAL A 112 23.99 -3.09 -52.83
CA VAL A 112 25.14 -3.56 -53.62
C VAL A 112 24.77 -4.83 -54.40
N GLU A 113 24.06 -5.78 -53.78
CA GLU A 113 23.52 -6.97 -54.43
C GLU A 113 22.63 -6.60 -55.64
N ALA A 114 21.72 -5.64 -55.47
CA ALA A 114 20.85 -5.13 -56.52
C ALA A 114 21.62 -4.47 -57.68
N ALA A 115 22.67 -3.72 -57.38
CA ALA A 115 23.54 -3.11 -58.39
C ALA A 115 24.22 -4.16 -59.28
N TYR A 116 24.64 -5.29 -58.69
CA TYR A 116 25.19 -6.41 -59.46
C TYR A 116 24.14 -7.14 -60.30
N LEU A 117 22.85 -7.02 -60.02
CA LEU A 117 21.76 -7.60 -60.80
C LEU A 117 21.35 -6.75 -62.01
N LEU A 118 21.74 -5.48 -62.06
CA LEU A 118 21.42 -4.56 -63.17
C LEU A 118 22.40 -4.70 -64.34
N LYS A 119 21.94 -4.36 -65.54
CA LYS A 119 22.82 -4.20 -66.71
C LYS A 119 23.82 -3.05 -66.48
N PRO A 120 25.10 -3.19 -66.91
CA PRO A 120 26.11 -2.14 -66.73
C PRO A 120 25.71 -0.78 -67.34
N THR A 121 24.97 -0.80 -68.45
CA THR A 121 24.45 0.41 -69.12
C THR A 121 23.44 1.16 -68.25
N TYR A 122 22.58 0.43 -67.52
CA TYR A 122 21.63 0.99 -66.56
C TYR A 122 22.33 1.54 -65.33
N LEU A 123 23.41 0.91 -64.87
CA LEU A 123 24.18 1.42 -63.73
C LEU A 123 24.98 2.68 -64.09
N ALA A 124 25.54 2.75 -65.30
CA ALA A 124 26.35 3.88 -65.77
C ALA A 124 25.55 5.18 -65.97
N GLY A 125 24.26 5.08 -66.27
CA GLY A 125 23.36 6.24 -66.37
C GLY A 125 22.70 6.63 -65.05
N ALA A 126 23.14 6.12 -63.89
CA ALA A 126 22.50 6.39 -62.61
C ALA A 126 22.53 7.91 -62.31
N GLY A 127 21.36 8.55 -62.33
CA GLY A 127 21.21 10.01 -62.19
C GLY A 127 20.44 10.67 -63.34
N ASP A 128 20.27 9.98 -64.47
CA ASP A 128 19.32 10.43 -65.50
C ASP A 128 17.87 10.27 -65.00
N PRO A 129 16.98 11.24 -65.27
CA PRO A 129 15.59 11.20 -64.82
C PRO A 129 14.78 10.01 -65.38
N ASP A 130 15.23 9.44 -66.50
CA ASP A 130 14.62 8.26 -67.13
C ASP A 130 15.27 6.93 -66.68
N ASN A 131 16.25 6.98 -65.77
CA ASN A 131 16.96 5.80 -65.28
C ASN A 131 16.46 5.35 -63.89
N TYR A 132 15.73 4.25 -63.88
CA TYR A 132 15.13 3.66 -62.67
C TYR A 132 16.09 2.78 -61.84
N ALA A 133 17.41 2.81 -62.11
CA ALA A 133 18.39 1.98 -61.39
C ALA A 133 18.37 2.22 -59.87
N ILE A 134 18.33 3.48 -59.43
CA ILE A 134 18.30 3.82 -57.99
C ILE A 134 17.00 3.35 -57.33
N ALA A 135 15.87 3.50 -58.03
CA ALA A 135 14.57 3.03 -57.55
C ALA A 135 14.55 1.50 -57.40
N PHE A 136 15.04 0.77 -58.40
CA PHE A 136 15.17 -0.69 -58.31
C PHE A 136 16.10 -1.13 -57.17
N ILE A 137 17.26 -0.47 -57.00
CA ILE A 137 18.22 -0.78 -55.94
C ILE A 137 17.60 -0.60 -54.56
N ALA A 138 16.92 0.54 -54.33
CA ALA A 138 16.26 0.83 -53.06
C ALA A 138 15.13 -0.16 -52.77
N GLU A 139 14.29 -0.44 -53.77
CA GLU A 139 13.15 -1.34 -53.61
C GLU A 139 13.60 -2.79 -53.39
N TYR A 140 14.61 -3.26 -54.14
CA TYR A 140 15.17 -4.60 -53.95
C TYR A 140 15.79 -4.74 -52.56
N ALA A 141 16.53 -3.75 -52.08
CA ALA A 141 17.09 -3.77 -50.73
C ALA A 141 16.01 -3.77 -49.65
N TYR A 142 14.93 -2.99 -49.83
CA TYR A 142 13.81 -2.92 -48.91
C TYR A 142 13.01 -4.23 -48.86
N GLU A 143 12.58 -4.76 -50.01
CA GLU A 143 11.84 -6.03 -50.12
C GLU A 143 12.65 -7.22 -49.62
N ASN A 144 13.98 -7.14 -49.75
CA ASN A 144 14.88 -8.15 -49.22
C ASN A 144 15.26 -7.94 -47.76
N PHE A 145 14.94 -6.81 -47.13
CA PHE A 145 15.33 -6.52 -45.75
C PHE A 145 14.73 -7.54 -44.76
N ALA A 146 13.40 -7.64 -44.74
CA ALA A 146 12.69 -8.52 -43.80
C ALA A 146 12.90 -10.01 -44.14
N SER A 147 12.97 -10.36 -45.43
CA SER A 147 13.21 -11.74 -45.87
C SER A 147 14.61 -12.23 -45.52
N SER A 148 15.61 -11.33 -45.44
CA SER A 148 16.95 -11.65 -44.93
C SER A 148 16.92 -12.30 -43.54
N CYS A 149 16.00 -11.88 -42.68
CA CYS A 149 15.88 -12.38 -41.31
C CYS A 149 15.43 -13.85 -41.23
N ILE A 150 14.82 -14.38 -42.30
CA ILE A 150 14.36 -15.77 -42.41
C ILE A 150 15.14 -16.55 -43.48
N TRP A 151 16.30 -16.02 -43.89
CA TRP A 151 17.16 -16.59 -44.94
C TRP A 151 16.49 -16.74 -46.31
N ASP A 152 15.49 -15.91 -46.61
CA ASP A 152 14.82 -15.87 -47.91
C ASP A 152 15.30 -14.67 -48.74
N THR A 153 15.12 -14.75 -50.06
CA THR A 153 15.39 -13.65 -51.00
C THR A 153 14.30 -13.60 -52.06
N ARG A 154 13.73 -12.41 -52.25
CA ARG A 154 12.73 -12.15 -53.28
C ARG A 154 13.39 -12.13 -54.67
N PRO A 155 12.78 -12.76 -55.70
CA PRO A 155 13.32 -12.73 -57.05
C PRO A 155 13.41 -11.31 -57.61
N ALA A 156 14.56 -10.95 -58.20
CA ALA A 156 14.79 -9.63 -58.80
C ALA A 156 13.76 -9.26 -59.88
N SER A 157 13.32 -10.24 -60.68
CA SER A 157 12.29 -10.05 -61.71
C SER A 157 10.92 -9.69 -61.12
N LEU A 158 10.62 -10.14 -59.91
CA LEU A 158 9.38 -9.82 -59.21
C LEU A 158 9.40 -8.36 -58.74
N VAL A 159 10.51 -7.93 -58.15
CA VAL A 159 10.72 -6.54 -57.70
C VAL A 159 10.71 -5.58 -58.90
N ALA A 160 11.36 -5.95 -60.01
CA ALA A 160 11.35 -5.16 -61.24
C ALA A 160 9.92 -4.95 -61.79
N ARG A 161 9.14 -6.03 -61.86
CA ARG A 161 7.73 -5.96 -62.30
C ARG A 161 6.85 -5.15 -61.34
N ALA A 162 7.12 -5.18 -60.04
CA ALA A 162 6.38 -4.38 -59.06
C ALA A 162 6.59 -2.88 -59.26
N LEU A 163 7.72 -2.49 -59.88
CA LEU A 163 8.02 -1.12 -60.28
C LEU A 163 7.56 -0.79 -61.72
N ASP A 164 6.74 -1.64 -62.33
CA ASP A 164 6.32 -1.55 -63.74
C ASP A 164 7.50 -1.57 -64.75
N LEU A 165 8.64 -2.11 -64.36
CA LEU A 165 9.81 -2.28 -65.23
C LEU A 165 9.80 -3.65 -65.89
N HIS A 166 10.19 -3.71 -67.17
CA HIS A 166 10.42 -4.98 -67.86
C HIS A 166 11.74 -5.61 -67.39
N PRO A 167 11.72 -6.81 -66.77
CA PRO A 167 12.93 -7.44 -66.22
C PRO A 167 14.02 -7.63 -67.26
N ASP A 168 13.64 -8.00 -68.49
CA ASP A 168 14.56 -8.27 -69.59
C ASP A 168 15.27 -7.01 -70.09
N GLU A 169 14.71 -5.82 -69.81
CA GLU A 169 15.30 -4.54 -70.19
C GLU A 169 16.35 -4.09 -69.18
N ILE A 170 16.08 -4.27 -67.87
CA ILE A 170 16.90 -3.70 -66.79
C ILE A 170 17.89 -4.69 -66.17
N LEU A 171 17.51 -5.97 -66.06
CA LEU A 171 18.29 -6.98 -65.34
C LEU A 171 19.34 -7.60 -66.25
N TYR A 172 20.45 -7.99 -65.65
CA TYR A 172 21.52 -8.69 -66.34
C TYR A 172 21.11 -10.14 -66.68
N VAL A 173 21.34 -10.55 -67.92
CA VAL A 173 21.08 -11.92 -68.40
C VAL A 173 22.38 -12.71 -68.35
N PHE A 174 22.40 -13.80 -67.60
CA PHE A 174 23.57 -14.67 -67.46
C PHE A 174 23.61 -15.69 -68.62
N THR A 175 24.77 -15.84 -69.26
CA THR A 175 24.97 -16.63 -70.50
C THR A 175 26.05 -17.72 -70.36
N ASP A 176 26.28 -18.20 -69.13
CA ASP A 176 27.25 -19.24 -68.75
C ASP A 176 28.74 -18.92 -69.04
N SER A 177 29.08 -17.63 -69.18
CA SER A 177 30.48 -17.20 -69.32
C SER A 177 31.25 -17.24 -67.98
N PRO A 178 32.60 -17.31 -68.00
CA PRO A 178 33.40 -17.23 -66.78
C PRO A 178 33.19 -15.93 -65.98
N GLU A 179 32.95 -14.81 -66.67
CA GLU A 179 32.63 -13.51 -66.06
C GLU A 179 31.26 -13.53 -65.38
N ASP A 180 30.27 -14.16 -66.02
CA ASP A 180 28.93 -14.36 -65.46
C ASP A 180 28.95 -15.25 -64.21
N ALA A 181 29.77 -16.31 -64.23
CA ALA A 181 29.98 -17.17 -63.08
C ALA A 181 30.60 -16.40 -61.90
N GLN A 182 31.62 -15.58 -62.14
CA GLN A 182 32.23 -14.72 -61.12
C GLN A 182 31.23 -13.73 -60.52
N ARG A 183 30.40 -13.12 -61.37
CA ARG A 183 29.35 -12.18 -60.96
C ARG A 183 28.27 -12.87 -60.13
N MET A 184 27.83 -14.05 -60.53
CA MET A 184 26.86 -14.86 -59.80
C MET A 184 27.40 -15.29 -58.43
N LEU A 185 28.67 -15.72 -58.35
CA LEU A 185 29.33 -16.03 -57.07
C LEU A 185 29.38 -14.82 -56.14
N THR A 186 29.64 -13.63 -56.70
CA THR A 186 29.63 -12.38 -55.92
C THR A 186 28.24 -12.07 -55.37
N ILE A 187 27.18 -12.20 -56.18
CA ILE A 187 25.78 -12.03 -55.76
C ILE A 187 25.42 -13.01 -54.65
N LEU A 188 25.77 -14.28 -54.80
CA LEU A 188 25.54 -15.32 -53.79
C LEU A 188 26.29 -15.03 -52.48
N GLY A 189 27.53 -14.53 -52.58
CA GLY A 189 28.31 -14.07 -51.43
C GLY A 189 27.64 -12.92 -50.68
N LEU A 190 27.20 -11.88 -51.40
CA LEU A 190 26.47 -10.73 -50.84
C LEU A 190 25.14 -11.15 -50.21
N ARG A 191 24.38 -12.02 -50.87
CA ARG A 191 23.14 -12.59 -50.33
C ARG A 191 23.39 -13.31 -49.00
N THR A 192 24.45 -14.12 -48.93
CA THR A 192 24.82 -14.85 -47.72
C THR A 192 25.23 -13.89 -46.60
N GLN A 193 26.05 -12.87 -46.90
CA GLN A 193 26.44 -11.85 -45.93
C GLN A 193 25.23 -11.08 -45.39
N ARG A 194 24.33 -10.62 -46.27
CA ARG A 194 23.09 -9.93 -45.89
C ARG A 194 22.25 -10.79 -44.95
N ALA A 195 22.01 -12.05 -45.30
CA ALA A 195 21.21 -12.97 -44.49
C ALA A 195 21.89 -13.30 -43.15
N LEU A 196 23.21 -13.45 -43.11
CA LEU A 196 23.97 -13.63 -41.86
C LEU A 196 23.82 -12.41 -40.95
N VAL A 197 24.06 -11.20 -41.47
CA VAL A 197 23.95 -9.96 -40.69
C VAL A 197 22.52 -9.78 -40.16
N ALA A 198 21.51 -9.96 -41.00
CA ALA A 198 20.11 -9.82 -40.61
C ALA A 198 19.67 -10.88 -39.58
N GLY A 199 20.07 -12.14 -39.76
CA GLY A 199 19.77 -13.23 -38.83
C GLY A 199 20.41 -13.01 -37.46
N PHE A 200 21.71 -12.66 -37.41
CA PHE A 200 22.39 -12.33 -36.15
C PHE A 200 21.83 -11.06 -35.50
N MET A 201 21.46 -10.05 -36.29
CA MET A 201 20.76 -8.87 -35.78
C MET A 201 19.47 -9.26 -35.09
N LEU A 202 18.60 -10.07 -35.71
CA LEU A 202 17.34 -10.51 -35.13
C LEU A 202 17.55 -11.24 -33.80
N ILE A 203 18.49 -12.19 -33.76
CA ILE A 203 18.82 -12.95 -32.55
C ILE A 203 19.36 -12.02 -31.45
N ALA A 204 20.30 -11.13 -31.79
CA ALA A 204 20.89 -10.19 -30.85
C ALA A 204 19.84 -9.24 -30.25
N GLN A 205 18.91 -8.75 -31.07
CA GLN A 205 17.80 -7.91 -30.59
C GLN A 205 16.83 -8.69 -29.71
N GLY A 206 16.50 -9.93 -30.06
CA GLY A 206 15.70 -10.81 -29.20
C GLY A 206 16.32 -11.02 -27.81
N ILE A 207 17.63 -11.30 -27.76
CA ILE A 207 18.38 -11.45 -26.50
C ILE A 207 18.41 -10.12 -25.73
N SER A 208 18.63 -8.99 -26.41
CA SER A 208 18.66 -7.66 -25.80
C SER A 208 17.33 -7.30 -25.13
N ILE A 209 16.22 -7.52 -25.83
CA ILE A 209 14.86 -7.32 -25.31
C ILE A 209 14.62 -8.22 -24.09
N MET A 210 14.98 -9.50 -24.18
CA MET A 210 14.83 -10.45 -23.08
C MET A 210 15.65 -10.04 -21.85
N SER A 211 16.92 -9.67 -22.05
CA SER A 211 17.80 -9.19 -20.96
C SER A 211 17.26 -7.91 -20.32
N SER A 212 16.70 -6.99 -21.11
CA SER A 212 16.06 -5.77 -20.62
C SER A 212 14.79 -6.08 -19.84
N CYS A 213 13.99 -7.04 -20.31
CA CYS A 213 12.79 -7.48 -19.61
C CYS A 213 13.13 -8.07 -18.22
N LEU A 214 14.13 -8.96 -18.16
CA LEU A 214 14.58 -9.56 -16.90
C LEU A 214 15.06 -8.50 -15.91
N ARG A 215 15.89 -7.56 -16.37
CA ARG A 215 16.38 -6.45 -15.52
C ARG A 215 15.25 -5.57 -15.02
N VAL A 216 14.35 -5.14 -15.92
CA VAL A 216 13.19 -4.32 -15.53
C VAL A 216 12.28 -5.04 -14.55
N SER A 217 12.12 -6.37 -14.69
CA SER A 217 11.35 -7.18 -13.76
C SER A 217 12.01 -7.26 -12.37
N GLN A 218 13.34 -7.39 -12.31
CA GLN A 218 14.10 -7.36 -11.05
C GLN A 218 14.03 -5.97 -10.40
N ASP A 219 14.31 -4.92 -11.17
CA ASP A 219 14.20 -3.52 -10.72
C ASP A 219 12.78 -3.21 -10.21
N TYR A 220 11.75 -3.75 -10.87
CA TYR A 220 10.37 -3.62 -10.42
C TYR A 220 10.17 -4.29 -9.06
N ALA A 221 10.60 -5.54 -8.90
CA ALA A 221 10.48 -6.27 -7.64
C ALA A 221 11.23 -5.55 -6.51
N ASP A 222 12.45 -5.08 -6.76
CA ASP A 222 13.26 -4.32 -5.79
C ASP A 222 12.60 -2.99 -5.43
N ASN A 223 11.99 -2.30 -6.40
CA ASN A 223 11.22 -1.08 -6.14
C ASN A 223 9.94 -1.36 -5.35
N VAL A 224 9.28 -2.50 -5.54
CA VAL A 224 8.15 -2.92 -4.70
C VAL A 224 8.61 -3.18 -3.27
N LEU A 225 9.67 -3.97 -3.11
CA LEU A 225 10.22 -4.33 -1.79
C LEU A 225 10.75 -3.10 -1.03
N SER A 226 11.27 -2.11 -1.75
CA SER A 226 11.72 -0.84 -1.18
C SER A 226 10.64 0.25 -1.08
N GLY A 227 9.37 -0.05 -1.38
CA GLY A 227 8.24 0.88 -1.22
C GLY A 227 8.25 2.07 -2.19
N LYS A 228 8.83 1.93 -3.38
CA LYS A 228 8.93 2.98 -4.41
C LYS A 228 7.90 2.84 -5.53
N GLU A 229 7.17 1.72 -5.58
CA GLU A 229 6.13 1.50 -6.57
C GLU A 229 4.75 1.96 -6.07
N PRO A 230 3.97 2.69 -6.89
CA PRO A 230 2.63 3.10 -6.51
C PRO A 230 1.66 1.90 -6.51
N PRO A 231 0.64 1.90 -5.65
CA PRO A 231 -0.29 0.78 -5.55
C PRO A 231 -1.05 0.52 -6.85
N LEU A 232 -1.47 -0.74 -7.02
CA LEU A 232 -2.31 -1.14 -8.15
C LEU A 232 -3.73 -0.59 -8.01
N TYR A 233 -4.39 -0.46 -9.16
CA TYR A 233 -5.79 -0.09 -9.28
C TYR A 233 -6.70 -1.25 -8.88
N GLY A 234 -7.88 -0.92 -8.35
CA GLY A 234 -8.96 -1.88 -8.06
C GLY A 234 -9.42 -1.88 -6.61
N VAL A 235 -8.52 -1.58 -5.66
CA VAL A 235 -8.89 -1.44 -4.24
C VAL A 235 -9.55 -0.08 -4.02
N GLN A 236 -10.73 -0.12 -3.39
CA GLN A 236 -11.48 1.05 -2.94
C GLN A 236 -11.30 1.21 -1.44
N GLU A 237 -11.49 2.42 -0.92
CA GLU A 237 -11.42 2.72 0.52
C GLU A 237 -10.08 2.31 1.15
N ARG A 238 -8.99 2.99 0.77
CA ARG A 238 -7.64 2.78 1.34
C ARG A 238 -7.32 3.76 2.46
N ILE A 239 -6.77 3.24 3.55
CA ILE A 239 -6.25 3.99 4.70
C ILE A 239 -4.74 4.14 4.54
N LEU A 240 -4.25 5.37 4.66
CA LEU A 240 -2.83 5.68 4.65
C LEU A 240 -2.35 5.72 6.10
N ARG A 241 -1.40 4.85 6.45
CA ARG A 241 -0.84 4.82 7.80
C ARG A 241 0.63 5.14 7.78
N LEU A 242 1.01 6.25 8.40
CA LEU A 242 2.39 6.60 8.69
C LEU A 242 2.87 5.68 9.81
N THR A 243 3.87 4.87 9.51
CA THR A 243 4.57 4.03 10.46
C THR A 243 5.98 4.58 10.63
N GLY A 244 6.59 4.35 11.78
CA GLY A 244 8.02 4.57 11.92
C GLY A 244 8.83 3.56 11.11
N SER A 245 9.87 3.04 11.72
CA SER A 245 10.69 1.94 11.24
C SER A 245 9.96 0.59 11.37
N ALA A 246 9.11 0.44 12.39
CA ALA A 246 8.25 -0.73 12.60
C ALA A 246 6.88 -0.35 13.20
N SER A 247 5.89 -1.24 13.11
CA SER A 247 4.58 -1.06 13.74
C SER A 247 3.84 -2.40 13.86
N ASP A 248 3.77 -2.93 15.09
CA ASP A 248 3.07 -4.18 15.39
C ASP A 248 1.57 -4.07 15.09
N ALA A 249 0.97 -2.90 15.37
CA ALA A 249 -0.44 -2.63 15.05
C ALA A 249 -0.70 -2.65 13.54
N THR A 250 0.25 -2.23 12.72
CA THR A 250 0.13 -2.24 11.27
C THR A 250 0.20 -3.65 10.69
N GLU A 251 1.04 -4.51 11.25
CA GLU A 251 1.06 -5.93 10.89
C GLU A 251 -0.32 -6.57 11.09
N VAL A 252 -0.95 -6.33 12.24
CA VAL A 252 -2.33 -6.77 12.53
C VAL A 252 -3.31 -6.22 11.49
N SER A 253 -3.25 -4.91 11.21
CA SER A 253 -4.17 -4.28 10.27
C SER A 253 -4.01 -4.84 8.86
N MET A 254 -2.78 -5.10 8.41
CA MET A 254 -2.53 -5.74 7.12
C MET A 254 -3.06 -7.18 7.10
N ALA A 255 -2.91 -7.94 8.18
CA ALA A 255 -3.50 -9.27 8.32
C ALA A 255 -5.03 -9.26 8.21
N ARG A 256 -5.70 -8.29 8.84
CA ARG A 256 -7.16 -8.19 8.90
C ARG A 256 -7.79 -7.59 7.64
N TYR A 257 -7.16 -6.57 7.05
CA TYR A 257 -7.76 -5.76 5.97
C TYR A 257 -6.98 -5.81 4.65
N GLY A 258 -5.78 -6.39 4.62
CA GLY A 258 -4.95 -6.52 3.43
C GLY A 258 -4.67 -5.18 2.76
N ALA A 259 -4.96 -5.10 1.46
CA ALA A 259 -4.63 -3.94 0.62
C ALA A 259 -5.40 -2.64 0.96
N HIS A 260 -6.38 -2.70 1.86
CA HIS A 260 -7.04 -1.50 2.39
C HIS A 260 -6.14 -0.70 3.33
N ILE A 261 -5.13 -1.32 3.92
CA ILE A 261 -4.10 -0.63 4.72
C ILE A 261 -2.89 -0.43 3.83
N PHE A 262 -2.47 0.83 3.70
CA PHE A 262 -1.29 1.19 2.93
C PHE A 262 -0.27 1.87 3.85
N PRO A 263 0.67 1.09 4.42
CA PRO A 263 1.70 1.62 5.30
C PRO A 263 2.69 2.52 4.55
N ILE A 264 3.12 3.56 5.24
CA ILE A 264 4.17 4.48 4.82
C ILE A 264 5.27 4.40 5.88
N PHE A 265 6.43 3.86 5.53
CA PHE A 265 7.45 3.48 6.50
C PHE A 265 8.78 4.21 6.27
N LYS A 266 9.60 4.27 7.33
CA LYS A 266 10.91 4.93 7.34
C LYS A 266 12.06 4.07 6.83
N ASP A 267 12.07 2.79 7.21
CA ASP A 267 13.19 1.89 6.97
C ASP A 267 12.72 0.64 6.21
N PRO A 268 13.13 0.46 4.94
CA PRO A 268 12.79 -0.72 4.15
C PRO A 268 13.33 -2.02 4.73
N THR A 269 14.40 -1.97 5.54
CA THR A 269 15.04 -3.18 6.07
C THR A 269 14.22 -3.80 7.19
N GLN A 270 13.70 -2.96 8.11
CA GLN A 270 12.90 -3.42 9.25
C GLN A 270 11.52 -3.93 8.83
N LEU A 271 10.89 -3.30 7.83
CA LEU A 271 9.60 -3.75 7.31
C LEU A 271 9.71 -4.81 6.19
N ARG A 272 10.93 -5.27 5.86
CA ARG A 272 11.16 -6.14 4.69
C ARG A 272 10.33 -7.42 4.74
N TYR A 273 10.26 -8.08 5.90
CA TYR A 273 9.51 -9.34 6.05
C TYR A 273 8.03 -9.13 5.74
N LEU A 274 7.45 -8.03 6.25
CA LEU A 274 6.04 -7.69 6.07
C LEU A 274 5.76 -7.31 4.62
N VAL A 275 6.61 -6.47 4.02
CA VAL A 275 6.50 -6.10 2.61
C VAL A 275 6.64 -7.33 1.72
N GLN A 276 7.60 -8.22 1.98
CA GLN A 276 7.79 -9.45 1.21
C GLN A 276 6.56 -10.36 1.26
N LEU A 277 6.00 -10.56 2.46
CA LEU A 277 4.79 -11.36 2.67
C LEU A 277 3.59 -10.79 1.91
N TRP A 278 3.31 -9.49 2.07
CA TRP A 278 2.09 -8.86 1.54
C TRP A 278 2.21 -8.44 0.07
N SER A 279 3.43 -8.21 -0.43
CA SER A 279 3.69 -7.96 -1.84
C SER A 279 3.75 -9.23 -2.69
N ARG A 280 3.69 -10.42 -2.07
CA ARG A 280 3.96 -11.71 -2.73
C ARG A 280 5.35 -11.72 -3.38
N ASP A 281 6.35 -11.36 -2.59
CA ASP A 281 7.76 -11.32 -2.99
C ASP A 281 8.04 -10.32 -4.13
N GLY A 282 7.63 -9.06 -3.94
CA GLY A 282 7.90 -7.98 -4.89
C GLY A 282 6.93 -7.88 -6.07
N ARG A 283 5.86 -8.69 -6.11
CA ARG A 283 4.91 -8.68 -7.24
C ARG A 283 3.86 -7.59 -7.16
N VAL A 284 3.43 -7.22 -5.96
CA VAL A 284 2.32 -6.28 -5.74
C VAL A 284 2.75 -5.18 -4.78
N PRO A 285 2.74 -3.91 -5.18
CA PRO A 285 3.02 -2.79 -4.29
C PRO A 285 2.01 -2.71 -3.15
N CYS A 286 2.49 -2.86 -1.92
CA CYS A 286 1.67 -2.88 -0.71
C CYS A 286 2.06 -1.82 0.33
N ALA A 287 3.12 -1.06 0.09
CA ALA A 287 3.65 -0.08 1.04
C ALA A 287 4.36 1.07 0.30
N TRP A 288 4.66 2.16 1.00
CA TRP A 288 5.41 3.30 0.48
C TRP A 288 6.53 3.71 1.43
N HIS A 289 7.69 4.08 0.88
CA HIS A 289 8.85 4.45 1.68
C HIS A 289 9.03 5.96 1.69
N VAL A 290 9.17 6.53 2.89
CA VAL A 290 9.58 7.92 3.11
C VAL A 290 10.68 7.92 4.18
N PRO A 291 11.93 8.27 3.83
CA PRO A 291 13.03 8.30 4.78
C PRO A 291 12.76 9.20 5.99
N SER A 292 13.43 8.94 7.10
CA SER A 292 13.33 9.81 8.28
C SER A 292 13.80 11.24 7.95
N GLY A 293 13.09 12.23 8.48
CA GLY A 293 13.31 13.64 8.15
C GLY A 293 12.81 14.07 6.77
N GLU A 294 12.38 13.14 5.91
CA GLU A 294 11.96 13.47 4.55
C GLU A 294 10.43 13.64 4.37
N TYR A 295 9.63 13.45 5.42
CA TYR A 295 8.17 13.51 5.38
C TYR A 295 7.61 14.85 4.85
N GLY A 296 8.36 15.94 4.99
CA GLY A 296 8.00 17.27 4.48
C GLY A 296 8.40 17.56 3.04
N PHE A 297 9.18 16.69 2.38
CA PHE A 297 9.71 16.95 1.05
C PHE A 297 8.85 16.34 -0.06
N ARG A 298 8.54 17.11 -1.09
CA ARG A 298 7.63 16.65 -2.17
C ARG A 298 8.16 15.45 -2.97
N HIS A 299 9.48 15.30 -3.07
CA HIS A 299 10.09 14.23 -3.87
C HIS A 299 9.88 12.84 -3.22
N SER A 300 9.82 12.76 -1.89
CA SER A 300 9.58 11.50 -1.16
C SER A 300 8.15 10.98 -1.32
N TRP A 301 7.26 11.81 -1.86
CA TRP A 301 5.87 11.45 -2.21
C TRP A 301 5.63 11.40 -3.73
N ALA A 302 6.68 11.64 -4.52
CA ALA A 302 6.56 11.64 -5.97
C ALA A 302 6.20 10.24 -6.48
N GLY A 303 5.14 10.15 -7.27
CA GLY A 303 4.64 8.88 -7.80
C GLY A 303 3.47 8.29 -7.00
N LEU A 304 3.34 8.57 -5.70
CA LEU A 304 2.17 8.16 -4.93
C LEU A 304 0.94 8.96 -5.39
N ARG A 305 -0.01 8.27 -6.04
CA ARG A 305 -1.21 8.90 -6.58
C ARG A 305 -2.42 8.65 -5.68
N ILE A 306 -2.73 9.65 -4.85
CA ILE A 306 -3.93 9.63 -4.01
C ILE A 306 -5.11 10.17 -4.85
N ASP A 307 -6.15 9.36 -4.99
CA ASP A 307 -7.37 9.67 -5.73
C ASP A 307 -8.61 9.23 -4.96
N ARG A 308 -9.80 9.37 -5.58
CA ARG A 308 -11.09 9.10 -4.92
C ARG A 308 -11.21 7.69 -4.34
N ARG A 309 -10.41 6.72 -4.79
CA ARG A 309 -10.40 5.34 -4.27
C ARG A 309 -9.80 5.24 -2.87
N TYR A 310 -9.09 6.25 -2.40
CA TYR A 310 -8.60 6.33 -1.02
C TYR A 310 -9.66 6.84 -0.04
N MET A 311 -10.79 7.34 -0.55
CA MET A 311 -11.81 7.96 0.30
C MET A 311 -12.74 6.90 0.88
N LEU A 312 -12.85 6.85 2.20
CA LEU A 312 -13.91 6.14 2.89
C LEU A 312 -15.25 6.83 2.66
N ARG A 313 -16.33 6.06 2.54
CA ARG A 313 -17.69 6.60 2.51
C ARG A 313 -18.32 6.52 3.89
N THR A 314 -18.82 7.66 4.36
CA THR A 314 -19.66 7.72 5.57
C THR A 314 -21.07 7.24 5.27
N ALA A 315 -21.83 6.87 6.30
CA ALA A 315 -23.26 6.57 6.22
C ALA A 315 -24.09 7.74 5.68
N THR A 316 -23.56 8.97 5.81
CA THR A 316 -24.14 10.19 5.24
C THR A 316 -23.75 10.45 3.77
N GLY A 317 -23.00 9.54 3.14
CA GLY A 317 -22.54 9.64 1.75
C GLY A 317 -21.35 10.59 1.53
N LYS A 318 -20.78 11.15 2.59
CA LYS A 318 -19.62 12.05 2.51
C LYS A 318 -18.33 11.26 2.30
N LEU A 319 -17.39 11.87 1.59
CA LEU A 319 -16.06 11.32 1.36
C LEU A 319 -15.12 11.74 2.50
N LEU A 320 -14.37 10.76 3.02
CA LEU A 320 -13.44 10.91 4.12
C LEU A 320 -12.06 10.34 3.75
N LEU A 321 -11.04 11.20 3.78
CA LEU A 321 -9.63 10.80 3.69
C LEU A 321 -9.14 10.45 5.10
N THR A 322 -8.94 9.17 5.36
CA THR A 322 -8.42 8.70 6.66
C THR A 322 -6.91 8.53 6.59
N MET A 323 -6.23 9.26 7.45
CA MET A 323 -4.79 9.20 7.65
C MET A 323 -4.53 8.83 9.10
N GLU A 324 -3.67 7.83 9.29
CA GLU A 324 -3.31 7.32 10.60
C GLU A 324 -1.81 7.48 10.80
N ALA A 325 -1.37 7.68 12.03
CA ALA A 325 0.04 7.64 12.40
C ALA A 325 0.21 6.80 13.67
N ASP A 326 1.16 5.89 13.62
CA ASP A 326 1.59 5.08 14.76
C ASP A 326 2.95 5.60 15.25
N LEU A 327 2.96 6.22 16.42
CA LEU A 327 4.15 6.76 17.07
C LEU A 327 4.71 5.77 18.10
N THR A 328 4.06 4.61 18.29
CA THR A 328 4.51 3.61 19.25
C THR A 328 5.78 2.92 18.76
N ARG A 329 6.55 2.38 19.72
CA ARG A 329 7.73 1.56 19.43
C ARG A 329 7.35 0.09 19.50
N ALA A 330 7.84 -0.69 18.54
CA ALA A 330 7.71 -2.14 18.56
C ALA A 330 8.29 -2.73 19.86
N ASP A 331 7.66 -3.78 20.36
CA ASP A 331 8.01 -4.49 21.61
C ASP A 331 7.93 -3.69 22.93
N GLU A 332 7.79 -2.36 22.91
CA GLU A 332 7.72 -1.51 24.12
C GLU A 332 6.29 -1.20 24.57
N ALA A 333 5.26 -1.89 24.04
CA ALA A 333 3.88 -1.51 24.28
C ALA A 333 3.48 -1.45 25.78
N PHE A 334 3.98 -2.39 26.59
CA PHE A 334 3.73 -2.45 28.04
C PHE A 334 4.82 -1.78 28.88
N HIS A 335 5.82 -1.15 28.27
CA HIS A 335 6.75 -0.29 28.99
C HIS A 335 6.02 1.00 29.39
N LEU A 336 5.45 1.06 30.59
CA LEU A 336 4.54 2.15 31.00
C LEU A 336 5.25 3.48 31.30
N MET A 337 6.58 3.51 31.22
CA MET A 337 7.36 4.74 31.35
C MET A 337 7.36 5.57 30.07
N PRO A 338 7.51 6.90 30.18
CA PRO A 338 7.70 7.75 29.03
C PRO A 338 8.98 7.35 28.28
N SER A 339 8.84 6.85 27.06
CA SER A 339 10.00 6.60 26.19
C SER A 339 10.61 7.94 25.75
N ALA A 340 11.94 8.05 25.76
CA ALA A 340 12.64 9.30 25.46
C ALA A 340 12.60 9.71 23.98
N THR A 341 12.46 8.75 23.06
CA THR A 341 12.42 9.01 21.61
C THR A 341 11.38 8.12 20.93
N PRO A 342 10.39 8.67 20.22
CA PRO A 342 9.45 7.88 19.42
C PRO A 342 10.12 7.39 18.14
N ASP A 343 9.58 6.32 17.56
CA ASP A 343 10.03 5.82 16.26
C ASP A 343 9.60 6.77 15.12
N LEU A 344 8.37 7.30 15.17
CA LEU A 344 7.87 8.36 14.30
C LEU A 344 7.67 9.64 15.12
N SER A 345 8.27 10.76 14.73
CA SER A 345 8.04 12.04 15.42
C SER A 345 6.71 12.67 15.03
N ILE A 346 6.13 13.51 15.90
CA ILE A 346 4.91 14.26 15.57
C ILE A 346 5.16 15.18 14.37
N GLU A 347 6.35 15.78 14.26
CA GLU A 347 6.72 16.64 13.14
C GLU A 347 6.62 15.88 11.81
N GLU A 348 7.21 14.68 11.74
CA GLU A 348 7.15 13.83 10.56
C GLU A 348 5.70 13.41 10.25
N ALA A 349 4.93 13.01 11.28
CA ALA A 349 3.53 12.64 11.10
C ALA A 349 2.68 13.81 10.55
N SER A 350 2.83 15.00 11.13
CA SER A 350 2.14 16.23 10.72
C SER A 350 2.51 16.65 9.29
N GLN A 351 3.81 16.59 8.95
CA GLN A 351 4.29 16.86 7.59
C GLN A 351 3.73 15.85 6.58
N GLY A 352 3.72 14.56 6.93
CA GLY A 352 3.16 13.49 6.11
C GLY A 352 1.66 13.68 5.85
N PHE A 353 0.87 13.95 6.89
CA PHE A 353 -0.56 14.25 6.75
C PHE A 353 -0.80 15.41 5.79
N ARG A 354 -0.01 16.49 5.90
CA ARG A 354 -0.12 17.65 5.01
C ARG A 354 0.17 17.31 3.55
N LEU A 355 1.21 16.50 3.28
CA LEU A 355 1.55 16.11 1.90
C LEU A 355 0.54 15.13 1.30
N ILE A 356 0.02 14.21 2.10
CA ILE A 356 -1.08 13.31 1.71
C ILE A 356 -2.34 14.13 1.34
N GLU A 357 -2.77 15.04 2.21
CA GLU A 357 -3.95 15.87 1.97
C GLU A 357 -3.77 16.75 0.72
N ARG A 358 -2.57 17.32 0.54
CA ARG A 358 -2.23 18.09 -0.67
C ARG A 358 -2.29 17.24 -1.93
N ALA A 359 -1.75 16.03 -1.90
CA ALA A 359 -1.79 15.10 -3.03
C ALA A 359 -3.23 14.68 -3.38
N ALA A 360 -4.09 14.49 -2.37
CA ALA A 360 -5.51 14.23 -2.55
C ALA A 360 -6.24 15.44 -3.16
N ALA A 361 -6.04 16.64 -2.59
CA ALA A 361 -6.68 17.87 -3.04
C ALA A 361 -6.31 18.28 -4.47
N ALA A 362 -5.15 17.86 -4.97
CA ALA A 362 -4.73 18.10 -6.34
C ALA A 362 -5.53 17.28 -7.38
N ARG A 363 -6.25 16.23 -6.97
CA ARG A 363 -6.93 15.30 -7.87
C ARG A 363 -8.40 15.07 -7.58
N ILE A 364 -8.87 15.45 -6.39
CA ILE A 364 -10.20 15.14 -5.91
C ILE A 364 -10.93 16.46 -5.66
N GLU A 365 -12.04 16.64 -6.39
CA GLU A 365 -12.88 17.80 -6.23
C GLU A 365 -13.49 17.84 -4.83
N ARG A 366 -13.44 19.02 -4.19
CA ARG A 366 -14.04 19.24 -2.88
C ARG A 366 -15.58 19.29 -3.00
N PRO A 367 -16.33 18.91 -1.94
CA PRO A 367 -15.87 18.69 -0.57
C PRO A 367 -15.56 17.22 -0.24
N PHE A 368 -14.38 16.99 0.37
CA PHE A 368 -14.09 15.80 1.18
C PHE A 368 -13.52 16.26 2.52
N ARG A 369 -13.64 15.42 3.56
CA ARG A 369 -13.08 15.68 4.89
C ARG A 369 -11.81 14.88 5.10
N SER A 370 -10.86 15.43 5.84
CA SER A 370 -9.67 14.72 6.30
C SER A 370 -9.86 14.30 7.75
N LEU A 371 -9.42 13.10 8.11
CA LEU A 371 -9.38 12.60 9.48
C LEU A 371 -7.95 12.14 9.78
N ARG A 372 -7.29 12.82 10.72
CA ARG A 372 -5.95 12.51 11.21
C ARG A 372 -6.06 11.82 12.56
N VAL A 373 -5.64 10.57 12.62
CA VAL A 373 -5.66 9.76 13.83
C VAL A 373 -4.24 9.45 14.26
N ILE A 374 -3.90 9.70 15.52
CA ILE A 374 -2.57 9.44 16.07
C ILE A 374 -2.69 8.43 17.22
N LEU A 375 -1.91 7.35 17.16
CA LEU A 375 -1.67 6.44 18.28
C LEU A 375 -0.30 6.79 18.89
N GLY A 376 -0.27 7.05 20.20
CA GLY A 376 0.98 7.37 20.89
C GLY A 376 0.82 7.43 22.40
N ASP A 377 1.89 7.76 23.11
CA ASP A 377 1.88 7.91 24.57
C ASP A 377 1.64 9.38 24.97
N SER A 378 0.52 9.68 25.62
CA SER A 378 0.19 11.05 26.04
C SER A 378 1.23 11.72 26.96
N ALA A 379 1.95 10.91 27.76
CA ALA A 379 2.94 11.36 28.72
C ALA A 379 4.34 11.50 28.12
N GLN A 380 4.53 11.03 26.87
CA GLN A 380 5.78 11.20 26.15
C GLN A 380 6.10 12.68 26.01
N VAL A 381 7.30 13.07 26.39
CA VAL A 381 7.76 14.46 26.34
C VAL A 381 8.56 14.67 25.07
N GLU A 382 8.07 15.56 24.20
CA GLU A 382 8.79 16.02 23.02
C GLU A 382 8.98 17.54 23.11
N ASN A 383 10.21 18.02 22.92
CA ASN A 383 10.54 19.44 23.04
C ASN A 383 10.03 20.06 24.36
N GLN A 384 10.23 19.35 25.47
CA GLN A 384 9.84 19.76 26.83
C GLN A 384 8.31 19.88 27.08
N VAL A 385 7.47 19.43 26.16
CA VAL A 385 6.01 19.46 26.30
C VAL A 385 5.44 18.05 26.16
N PRO A 386 4.47 17.64 26.99
CA PRO A 386 3.75 16.38 26.79
C PRO A 386 3.08 16.31 25.41
N LEU A 387 3.15 15.15 24.77
CA LEU A 387 2.60 14.87 23.44
C LEU A 387 1.17 15.40 23.30
N ARG A 388 0.30 15.08 24.26
CA ARG A 388 -1.11 15.47 24.18
C ARG A 388 -1.29 17.00 24.19
N SER A 389 -0.62 17.69 25.10
CA SER A 389 -0.70 19.15 25.21
C SER A 389 -0.23 19.84 23.93
N ARG A 390 0.82 19.29 23.30
CA ARG A 390 1.32 19.80 22.02
C ARG A 390 0.31 19.59 20.88
N LEU A 391 -0.25 18.39 20.77
CA LEU A 391 -1.23 18.06 19.72
C LEU A 391 -2.45 18.98 19.81
N ASP A 392 -2.95 19.22 21.02
CA ASP A 392 -4.10 20.09 21.28
C ASP A 392 -3.78 21.56 20.94
N ALA A 393 -2.58 22.05 21.30
CA ALA A 393 -2.16 23.43 21.02
C ALA A 393 -1.97 23.72 19.52
N LYS A 394 -1.42 22.76 18.76
CA LYS A 394 -1.12 22.93 17.33
C LYS A 394 -2.20 22.39 16.39
N GLN A 395 -3.22 21.71 16.92
CA GLN A 395 -4.26 21.03 16.14
C GLN A 395 -3.69 20.09 15.07
N GLU A 396 -2.62 19.38 15.41
CA GLU A 396 -1.90 18.45 14.51
C GLU A 396 -2.65 17.12 14.33
N CYS A 397 -3.61 16.82 15.20
CA CYS A 397 -4.39 15.59 15.24
C CYS A 397 -5.89 15.89 15.41
N ASP A 398 -6.76 15.06 14.82
CA ASP A 398 -8.21 15.15 15.01
C ASP A 398 -8.70 14.17 16.09
N VAL A 399 -8.09 12.97 16.15
CA VAL A 399 -8.36 11.95 17.18
C VAL A 399 -7.06 11.30 17.66
N PHE A 400 -6.73 11.51 18.93
CA PHE A 400 -5.60 10.90 19.61
C PHE A 400 -6.04 9.67 20.42
N ILE A 401 -5.33 8.58 20.22
CA ILE A 401 -5.50 7.30 20.89
C ILE A 401 -4.29 7.10 21.81
N ASP A 402 -4.52 7.03 23.12
CA ASP A 402 -3.44 6.77 24.09
C ASP A 402 -3.08 5.28 24.14
N ALA A 403 -1.91 4.95 23.59
CA ALA A 403 -1.42 3.59 23.45
C ALA A 403 -1.24 2.87 24.79
N LYS A 404 -0.83 3.59 25.84
CA LYS A 404 -0.58 3.03 27.18
C LYS A 404 -1.88 2.87 27.96
N ALA A 405 -2.80 3.83 27.86
CA ALA A 405 -4.10 3.75 28.49
C ALA A 405 -4.89 2.52 28.02
N ILE A 406 -4.78 2.16 26.74
CA ILE A 406 -5.39 0.96 26.17
C ILE A 406 -4.94 -0.31 26.90
N VAL A 407 -3.62 -0.52 27.01
CA VAL A 407 -3.07 -1.73 27.63
C VAL A 407 -3.29 -1.75 29.14
N MET A 408 -3.18 -0.60 29.82
CA MET A 408 -3.49 -0.46 31.25
C MET A 408 -4.94 -0.84 31.54
N LEU A 409 -5.89 -0.37 30.72
CA LEU A 409 -7.30 -0.70 30.88
C LEU A 409 -7.57 -2.19 30.67
N ALA A 410 -6.90 -2.83 29.72
CA ALA A 410 -7.01 -4.26 29.49
C ALA A 410 -6.48 -5.08 30.68
N VAL A 411 -5.33 -4.71 31.23
CA VAL A 411 -4.75 -5.34 32.43
C VAL A 411 -5.69 -5.22 33.63
N LEU A 412 -6.25 -4.02 33.88
CA LEU A 412 -7.21 -3.82 34.96
C LEU A 412 -8.49 -4.64 34.78
N LYS A 413 -9.04 -4.72 33.57
CA LYS A 413 -10.22 -5.54 33.27
C LYS A 413 -9.94 -7.03 33.50
N TRP A 414 -8.75 -7.51 33.14
CA TRP A 414 -8.33 -8.87 33.41
C TRP A 414 -8.21 -9.12 34.92
N ALA A 415 -7.52 -8.24 35.65
CA ALA A 415 -7.35 -8.35 37.10
C ALA A 415 -8.68 -8.39 37.85
N GLN A 416 -9.65 -7.54 37.47
CA GLN A 416 -11.00 -7.52 38.04
C GLN A 416 -11.76 -8.83 37.83
N LYS A 417 -11.50 -9.55 36.73
CA LYS A 417 -12.17 -10.81 36.42
C LYS A 417 -11.61 -11.98 37.22
N TYR A 418 -10.30 -12.01 37.47
CA TYR A 418 -9.60 -13.19 38.01
C TYR A 418 -9.10 -13.04 39.46
N SER A 419 -8.95 -11.81 39.96
CA SER A 419 -8.57 -11.52 41.35
C SER A 419 -9.73 -10.84 42.06
N PRO A 420 -10.66 -11.58 42.72
CA PRO A 420 -11.44 -10.98 43.79
C PRO A 420 -10.43 -10.48 44.84
N MET A 421 -10.57 -9.23 45.30
CA MET A 421 -9.57 -8.40 46.03
C MET A 421 -8.75 -9.07 47.17
N GLN A 422 -9.08 -10.28 47.57
CA GLN A 422 -8.39 -11.08 48.58
C GLN A 422 -7.27 -11.98 48.03
N THR A 423 -7.29 -12.37 46.74
CA THR A 423 -6.26 -13.25 46.16
C THR A 423 -5.14 -12.45 45.51
N PRO A 424 -3.86 -12.61 45.93
CA PRO A 424 -2.74 -11.92 45.31
C PRO A 424 -2.58 -12.30 43.83
N ILE A 425 -2.17 -11.34 43.01
CA ILE A 425 -1.75 -11.57 41.63
C ILE A 425 -0.24 -11.78 41.64
N VAL A 426 0.20 -12.92 41.11
CA VAL A 426 1.63 -13.19 40.91
C VAL A 426 2.05 -12.52 39.61
N ILE A 427 3.10 -11.70 39.66
CA ILE A 427 3.66 -11.04 38.48
C ILE A 427 5.04 -11.62 38.21
N ASP A 428 5.19 -12.22 37.04
CA ASP A 428 6.48 -12.65 36.50
C ASP A 428 6.95 -11.62 35.48
N SER A 429 7.82 -10.71 35.92
CA SER A 429 8.36 -9.64 35.09
C SER A 429 9.73 -9.18 35.55
N THR A 430 10.39 -8.34 34.75
CA THR A 430 11.59 -7.61 35.19
C THR A 430 11.25 -6.67 36.35
N PRO A 431 12.22 -6.30 37.22
CA PRO A 431 11.97 -5.41 38.36
C PRO A 431 11.36 -4.06 37.96
N GLU A 432 11.80 -3.51 36.82
CA GLU A 432 11.27 -2.27 36.26
C GLU A 432 9.79 -2.41 35.92
N HIS A 433 9.43 -3.41 35.10
CA HIS A 433 8.04 -3.64 34.69
C HIS A 433 7.14 -4.02 35.87
N TYR A 434 7.67 -4.77 36.84
CA TYR A 434 6.95 -5.18 38.04
C TYR A 434 6.42 -3.97 38.80
N ASN A 435 7.26 -2.97 39.02
CA ASN A 435 6.90 -1.79 39.80
C ASN A 435 5.72 -1.02 39.17
N TYR A 436 5.68 -0.90 37.85
CA TYR A 436 4.58 -0.21 37.17
C TYR A 436 3.28 -0.99 37.21
N ILE A 437 3.33 -2.28 36.89
CA ILE A 437 2.14 -3.14 36.90
C ILE A 437 1.60 -3.24 38.34
N ARG A 438 2.48 -3.37 39.34
CA ARG A 438 2.15 -3.30 40.76
C ARG A 438 1.44 -2.00 41.10
N HIS A 439 2.01 -0.84 40.74
CA HIS A 439 1.39 0.45 41.03
C HIS A 439 -0.01 0.58 40.41
N LEU A 440 -0.15 0.18 39.14
CA LEU A 440 -1.43 0.15 38.43
C LEU A 440 -2.49 -0.70 39.15
N LEU A 441 -2.11 -1.92 39.56
CA LEU A 441 -3.01 -2.87 40.22
C LEU A 441 -3.34 -2.44 41.66
N GLN A 442 -2.37 -1.91 42.40
CA GLN A 442 -2.53 -1.40 43.75
C GLN A 442 -3.47 -0.18 43.80
N ALA A 443 -3.42 0.70 42.79
CA ALA A 443 -4.33 1.83 42.68
C ALA A 443 -5.81 1.42 42.58
N LYS A 444 -6.10 0.17 42.18
CA LYS A 444 -7.45 -0.43 42.17
C LYS A 444 -7.67 -1.44 43.31
N GLY A 445 -6.76 -1.49 44.29
CA GLY A 445 -6.88 -2.31 45.50
C GLY A 445 -6.45 -3.77 45.37
N HIS A 446 -5.79 -4.16 44.28
CA HIS A 446 -5.26 -5.52 44.13
C HIS A 446 -3.90 -5.66 44.84
N ARG A 447 -3.69 -6.81 45.48
CA ARG A 447 -2.40 -7.21 46.04
C ARG A 447 -1.59 -7.93 44.99
N THR A 448 -0.29 -7.62 44.90
CA THR A 448 0.62 -8.24 43.94
C THR A 448 1.85 -8.77 44.66
N ILE A 449 2.38 -9.88 44.17
CA ILE A 449 3.66 -10.45 44.61
C ILE A 449 4.49 -10.84 43.38
N THR A 450 5.80 -10.96 43.56
CA THR A 450 6.70 -11.44 42.50
C THR A 450 6.65 -12.96 42.36
N GLN A 451 7.08 -13.48 41.21
CA GLN A 451 7.23 -14.92 41.00
C GLN A 451 8.16 -15.59 42.03
N GLN A 452 9.23 -14.90 42.44
CA GLN A 452 10.18 -15.42 43.43
C GLN A 452 9.55 -15.55 44.82
N GLU A 453 8.75 -14.57 45.22
CA GLU A 453 7.99 -14.61 46.48
C GLU A 453 6.92 -15.71 46.45
N ALA A 454 6.25 -15.88 45.30
CA ALA A 454 5.23 -16.94 45.12
C ALA A 454 5.84 -18.34 45.23
N ALA A 455 7.02 -18.55 44.61
CA ALA A 455 7.76 -19.80 44.69
C ALA A 455 8.25 -20.10 46.11
N ALA A 456 8.65 -19.08 46.88
CA ALA A 456 9.07 -19.23 48.27
C ALA A 456 7.90 -19.52 49.23
N ALA A 457 6.71 -18.99 48.95
CA ALA A 457 5.53 -19.21 49.78
C ALA A 457 4.94 -20.62 49.63
N GLY A 458 5.00 -21.20 48.42
CA GLY A 458 4.38 -22.48 48.08
C GLY A 458 2.83 -22.42 48.07
N GLY A 459 2.18 -23.34 47.35
CA GLY A 459 0.71 -23.41 47.32
C GLY A 459 0.04 -22.23 46.60
N THR A 460 0.78 -21.56 45.70
CA THR A 460 0.33 -20.38 44.95
C THR A 460 -0.10 -20.72 43.51
N GLU A 461 -0.12 -22.00 43.15
CA GLU A 461 -0.37 -22.47 41.77
C GLU A 461 -1.76 -22.05 41.26
N ALA A 462 -2.72 -21.97 42.18
CA ALA A 462 -4.09 -21.56 41.90
C ALA A 462 -4.30 -20.04 41.83
N TRP A 463 -3.27 -19.22 42.05
CA TRP A 463 -3.38 -17.76 42.02
C TRP A 463 -3.29 -17.23 40.58
N PRO A 464 -3.88 -16.07 40.27
CA PRO A 464 -3.74 -15.44 38.96
C PRO A 464 -2.28 -15.05 38.68
N HIS A 465 -1.75 -15.47 37.53
CA HIS A 465 -0.39 -15.17 37.11
C HIS A 465 -0.39 -14.24 35.91
N LEU A 466 0.36 -13.14 36.00
CA LEU A 466 0.56 -12.17 34.93
C LEU A 466 2.03 -12.20 34.51
N VAL A 467 2.30 -12.56 33.26
CA VAL A 467 3.66 -12.75 32.75
C VAL A 467 3.98 -11.68 31.71
N TYR A 468 5.07 -10.94 31.94
CA TYR A 468 5.58 -9.95 31.00
C TYR A 468 7.09 -9.72 31.15
N LEU A 469 7.85 -10.11 30.14
CA LEU A 469 9.29 -9.87 30.04
C LEU A 469 9.62 -8.90 28.91
N GLY A 470 10.90 -8.54 28.79
CA GLY A 470 11.37 -7.50 27.86
C GLY A 470 11.12 -7.79 26.37
N SER A 471 10.75 -9.01 26.00
CA SER A 471 10.32 -9.35 24.65
C SER A 471 9.17 -10.34 24.64
N THR A 472 8.44 -10.38 23.53
CA THR A 472 7.35 -11.33 23.34
C THR A 472 7.84 -12.79 23.42
N ALA A 473 9.01 -13.10 22.84
CA ALA A 473 9.60 -14.43 22.90
C ALA A 473 10.01 -14.83 24.33
N ALA A 474 10.61 -13.92 25.09
CA ALA A 474 10.96 -14.18 26.49
C ALA A 474 9.72 -14.44 27.34
N THR A 475 8.66 -13.65 27.13
CA THR A 475 7.38 -13.80 27.85
C THR A 475 6.76 -15.17 27.61
N ILE A 476 6.76 -15.65 26.36
CA ILE A 476 6.24 -16.98 26.02
C ILE A 476 7.07 -18.09 26.67
N ASN A 477 8.40 -17.98 26.62
CA ASN A 477 9.28 -18.98 27.24
C ASN A 477 9.09 -19.06 28.76
N ALA A 478 8.91 -17.91 29.43
CA ALA A 478 8.62 -17.87 30.86
C ALA A 478 7.28 -18.50 31.19
N LEU A 479 6.22 -18.19 30.43
CA LEU A 479 4.92 -18.85 30.57
C LEU A 479 5.05 -20.37 30.41
N GLN A 480 5.72 -20.82 29.34
CA GLN A 480 5.87 -22.25 29.07
C GLN A 480 6.60 -22.96 30.23
N THR A 481 7.62 -22.32 30.79
CA THR A 481 8.32 -22.83 31.98
C THR A 481 7.38 -22.93 33.19
N LEU A 482 6.56 -21.90 33.45
CA LEU A 482 5.60 -21.90 34.56
C LEU A 482 4.56 -23.02 34.44
N VAL A 483 4.05 -23.25 33.23
CA VAL A 483 3.05 -24.29 32.96
C VAL A 483 3.67 -25.68 33.08
N GLN A 484 4.82 -25.92 32.44
CA GLN A 484 5.48 -27.23 32.45
C GLN A 484 5.96 -27.66 33.84
N THR A 485 6.32 -26.68 34.69
CA THR A 485 6.74 -26.94 36.07
C THR A 485 5.56 -27.04 37.05
N ASN A 486 4.31 -26.92 36.57
CA ASN A 486 3.09 -26.90 37.39
C ASN A 486 3.11 -25.81 38.49
N LEU A 487 3.83 -24.71 38.26
CA LEU A 487 3.89 -23.59 39.20
C LEU A 487 2.70 -22.63 39.05
N ALA A 488 1.93 -22.75 37.96
CA ALA A 488 0.75 -21.94 37.70
C ALA A 488 -0.33 -22.71 36.94
N ASP A 489 -1.60 -22.48 37.29
CA ASP A 489 -2.77 -22.93 36.53
C ASP A 489 -2.87 -22.18 35.18
N PRO A 490 -2.76 -22.88 34.02
CA PRO A 490 -2.81 -22.25 32.71
C PRO A 490 -4.05 -21.39 32.47
N THR A 491 -5.19 -21.75 33.08
CA THR A 491 -6.47 -21.05 32.92
C THR A 491 -6.53 -19.70 33.66
N LYS A 492 -5.59 -19.49 34.59
CA LYS A 492 -5.42 -18.27 35.38
C LYS A 492 -4.15 -17.50 35.02
N CYS A 493 -3.38 -17.99 34.07
CA CYS A 493 -2.26 -17.28 33.48
C CYS A 493 -2.75 -16.25 32.45
N CYS A 494 -2.05 -15.12 32.40
CA CYS A 494 -2.20 -14.14 31.36
C CYS A 494 -0.84 -13.62 30.91
N THR A 495 -0.56 -13.73 29.62
CA THR A 495 0.66 -13.15 29.03
C THR A 495 0.39 -11.80 28.40
N LEU A 496 1.27 -10.84 28.66
CA LEU A 496 1.26 -9.54 27.98
C LEU A 496 2.17 -9.63 26.75
N LEU A 497 1.59 -9.51 25.56
CA LEU A 497 2.28 -9.73 24.28
C LEU A 497 2.29 -8.44 23.47
N SER A 498 3.46 -7.98 23.03
CA SER A 498 3.53 -6.74 22.24
C SER A 498 3.05 -6.98 20.81
N ASN A 499 3.39 -8.12 20.21
CA ASN A 499 3.13 -8.44 18.80
C ASN A 499 2.23 -9.68 18.60
N VAL A 500 1.77 -9.89 17.35
CA VAL A 500 0.85 -10.98 16.98
C VAL A 500 1.53 -12.34 16.93
N TYR A 501 2.82 -12.38 16.59
CA TYR A 501 3.62 -13.61 16.61
C TYR A 501 3.48 -14.33 17.96
N GLY A 502 3.43 -13.58 19.06
CA GLY A 502 3.22 -14.15 20.38
C GLY A 502 1.88 -14.86 20.56
N LEU A 503 0.82 -14.37 19.91
CA LEU A 503 -0.51 -15.00 19.99
C LEU A 503 -0.55 -16.34 19.26
N ASP A 504 0.13 -16.46 18.13
CA ASP A 504 0.14 -17.71 17.36
C ASP A 504 0.90 -18.81 18.09
N HIS A 505 2.07 -18.48 18.67
CA HIS A 505 2.80 -19.42 19.51
C HIS A 505 2.01 -19.76 20.79
N LEU A 506 1.30 -18.80 21.39
CA LEU A 506 0.46 -19.09 22.55
C LEU A 506 -0.68 -20.07 22.21
N LYS A 507 -1.27 -19.99 21.01
CA LYS A 507 -2.28 -20.96 20.55
C LYS A 507 -1.70 -22.36 20.41
N GLU A 508 -0.45 -22.48 19.99
CA GLU A 508 0.25 -23.77 19.90
C GLU A 508 0.45 -24.39 21.28
N ILE A 509 0.89 -23.60 22.26
CA ILE A 509 1.04 -24.04 23.65
C ILE A 509 -0.33 -24.43 24.23
N ALA A 510 -1.34 -23.58 24.05
CA ALA A 510 -2.71 -23.86 24.51
C ALA A 510 -3.29 -25.17 23.90
N LEU A 511 -2.94 -25.48 22.65
CA LEU A 511 -3.34 -26.72 21.99
C LEU A 511 -2.60 -27.94 22.58
N TYR A 512 -1.31 -27.80 22.87
CA TYR A 512 -0.50 -28.87 23.47
C TYR A 512 -0.97 -29.19 24.91
N GLU A 513 -1.30 -28.16 25.68
CA GLU A 513 -1.74 -28.27 27.08
C GLU A 513 -3.25 -28.52 27.22
N ASP A 514 -4.00 -28.67 26.11
CA ASP A 514 -5.46 -28.78 26.05
C ASP A 514 -6.22 -27.78 26.95
N THR A 515 -5.67 -26.57 27.09
CA THR A 515 -6.17 -25.55 28.02
C THR A 515 -6.12 -24.17 27.39
N ARG A 516 -7.04 -23.29 27.81
CA ARG A 516 -7.05 -21.90 27.35
C ARG A 516 -6.18 -21.05 28.25
N ILE A 517 -5.12 -20.49 27.66
CA ILE A 517 -4.26 -19.53 28.33
C ILE A 517 -4.71 -18.10 27.95
N GLY A 518 -4.80 -17.22 28.95
CA GLY A 518 -5.18 -15.83 28.73
C GLY A 518 -4.05 -15.04 28.06
N SER A 519 -4.43 -14.04 27.25
CA SER A 519 -3.46 -13.11 26.65
C SER A 519 -4.03 -11.72 26.49
N ILE A 520 -3.15 -10.73 26.62
CA ILE A 520 -3.43 -9.35 26.24
C ILE A 520 -2.38 -8.97 25.18
N CYS A 521 -2.80 -8.84 23.93
CA CYS A 521 -1.93 -8.42 22.85
C CYS A 521 -2.09 -6.93 22.58
N ALA A 522 -1.01 -6.15 22.74
CA ALA A 522 -1.05 -4.72 22.53
C ALA A 522 -1.35 -4.35 21.08
N ALA A 523 -0.69 -5.02 20.12
CA ALA A 523 -0.91 -4.79 18.69
C ALA A 523 -2.38 -4.96 18.27
N GLU A 524 -3.07 -6.01 18.76
CA GLU A 524 -4.49 -6.21 18.48
C GLU A 524 -5.37 -5.11 19.08
N LEU A 525 -5.09 -4.72 20.33
CA LEU A 525 -5.83 -3.65 20.99
C LEU A 525 -5.62 -2.30 20.28
N HIS A 526 -4.39 -1.98 19.89
CA HIS A 526 -4.07 -0.78 19.13
C HIS A 526 -4.79 -0.74 17.78
N ASP A 527 -4.77 -1.83 17.01
CA ASP A 527 -5.56 -1.94 15.77
C ASP A 527 -7.07 -1.78 16.03
N ASP A 528 -7.58 -2.41 17.09
CA ASP A 528 -9.00 -2.33 17.44
C ASP A 528 -9.44 -0.90 17.75
N TYR A 529 -8.60 -0.08 18.37
CA TYR A 529 -8.91 1.32 18.60
C TYR A 529 -8.82 2.17 17.33
N PHE A 530 -7.85 1.92 16.44
CA PHE A 530 -7.86 2.55 15.10
C PHE A 530 -9.15 2.22 14.35
N ARG A 531 -9.51 0.94 14.30
CA ARG A 531 -10.74 0.42 13.72
C ARG A 531 -11.98 1.06 14.32
N GLN A 532 -12.04 1.18 15.64
CA GLN A 532 -13.15 1.80 16.36
C GLN A 532 -13.36 3.26 15.92
N VAL A 533 -12.27 4.03 15.81
CA VAL A 533 -12.29 5.42 15.34
C VAL A 533 -12.79 5.51 13.89
N ARG A 534 -12.33 4.62 13.01
CA ARG A 534 -12.81 4.56 11.62
C ARG A 534 -14.30 4.25 11.55
N ILE A 535 -14.77 3.26 12.31
CA ILE A 535 -16.19 2.89 12.31
C ILE A 535 -17.07 4.04 12.83
N TRP A 536 -16.71 4.68 13.94
CA TRP A 536 -17.46 5.83 14.43
C TRP A 536 -17.46 7.00 13.44
N SER A 537 -16.35 7.21 12.74
CA SER A 537 -16.25 8.22 11.69
C SER A 537 -17.15 7.89 10.49
N ARG A 538 -17.23 6.61 10.10
CA ARG A 538 -18.16 6.13 9.06
C ARG A 538 -19.60 6.29 9.48
N MET A 539 -19.94 6.07 10.75
CA MET A 539 -21.27 6.35 11.31
C MET A 539 -21.63 7.84 11.31
N GLY A 540 -20.67 8.72 11.05
CA GLY A 540 -20.89 10.17 10.93
C GLY A 540 -20.64 10.94 12.22
N HIS A 541 -20.08 10.32 13.25
CA HIS A 541 -19.66 11.02 14.46
C HIS A 541 -18.53 12.02 14.15
N SER A 542 -18.52 13.15 14.84
CA SER A 542 -17.45 14.15 14.70
C SER A 542 -16.19 13.69 15.44
N ALA A 543 -15.01 14.12 14.96
CA ALA A 543 -13.74 13.83 15.63
C ALA A 543 -13.74 14.27 17.11
N LYS A 544 -14.31 15.45 17.41
CA LYS A 544 -14.48 15.95 18.79
C LYS A 544 -15.33 15.02 19.65
N THR A 545 -16.40 14.45 19.09
CA THR A 545 -17.26 13.47 19.80
C THR A 545 -16.50 12.18 20.08
N ILE A 546 -15.75 11.70 19.09
CA ILE A 546 -14.93 10.50 19.22
C ILE A 546 -13.84 10.70 20.29
N GLN A 547 -13.13 11.83 20.25
CA GLN A 547 -12.11 12.16 21.24
C GLN A 547 -12.68 12.21 22.66
N ALA A 548 -13.81 12.90 22.85
CA ALA A 548 -14.45 13.00 24.17
C ALA A 548 -14.86 11.63 24.72
N GLU A 549 -15.30 10.70 23.87
CA GLU A 549 -15.60 9.33 24.28
C GLU A 549 -14.33 8.57 24.69
N LEU A 550 -13.24 8.67 23.92
CA LEU A 550 -11.96 8.04 24.27
C LEU A 550 -11.41 8.59 25.58
N ASP A 551 -11.40 9.91 25.77
CA ASP A 551 -10.96 10.57 27.00
C ASP A 551 -11.79 10.09 28.19
N ALA A 552 -13.11 9.98 28.03
CA ALA A 552 -13.99 9.48 29.08
C ALA A 552 -13.84 7.97 29.36
N ARG A 553 -13.36 7.17 28.40
CA ARG A 553 -13.06 5.74 28.59
C ARG A 553 -11.73 5.53 29.32
N PHE A 554 -10.76 6.38 29.03
CA PHE A 554 -9.43 6.30 29.60
C PHE A 554 -9.24 7.13 30.88
N ALA A 555 -10.24 7.93 31.29
CA ALA A 555 -10.16 8.81 32.45
C ALA A 555 -9.56 8.15 33.70
N ASP A 556 -10.06 6.97 34.07
CA ASP A 556 -9.58 6.21 35.23
C ASP A 556 -8.09 5.83 35.15
N VAL A 557 -7.64 5.33 34.00
CA VAL A 557 -6.25 4.88 33.84
C VAL A 557 -5.29 6.04 33.64
N LEU A 558 -5.74 7.13 33.01
CA LEU A 558 -4.96 8.35 32.86
C LEU A 558 -4.72 9.05 34.20
N GLN A 559 -5.70 9.01 35.11
CA GLN A 559 -5.51 9.50 36.48
C GLN A 559 -4.40 8.73 37.20
N ILE A 560 -4.40 7.39 37.14
CA ILE A 560 -3.36 6.54 37.74
C ILE A 560 -2.00 6.77 37.08
N LYS A 561 -1.98 6.92 35.75
CA LYS A 561 -0.76 7.19 34.99
C LYS A 561 -0.11 8.48 35.47
N ASN A 562 -0.87 9.56 35.58
CA ASN A 562 -0.37 10.87 36.00
C ASN A 562 0.17 10.89 37.44
N THR A 563 -0.33 10.03 38.34
CA THR A 563 0.25 9.89 39.69
C THR A 563 1.53 9.06 39.72
N THR A 564 1.84 8.33 38.64
CA THR A 564 3.05 7.49 38.54
C THR A 564 4.25 8.27 37.98
N THR A 565 4.00 9.34 37.22
CA THR A 565 5.03 10.17 36.56
C THR A 565 5.52 11.36 37.40
N THR A 566 4.91 11.61 38.56
CA THR A 566 5.38 12.54 39.61
C THR A 566 6.13 11.77 40.67
#